data_AF-A0A973S8R3-F1
#
_entry.id   AF-A0A973S8R3-F1
#
_cell.length_a   1.000
_cell.length_b   1.000
_cell.length_c   1.000
_cell.angle_alpha   90.00
_cell.angle_beta   90.00
_cell.angle_gamma   90.00
#
_symmetry.space_group_name_H-M   'P 1'
#
loop_
_entity.id
_entity.type
_entity.pdbx_description
1 polymer ?
#
loop_
_entity_poly.entity_id
_entity_poly.type
_entity_poly.pdbx_seq_one_letter_code
_entity_poly.pdbx_strand_id
1 'polypeptide(L)'
;TGQTLEAGDWLETGKDGRISLTFVDNTRFAVGPDSRIALKAFAYDPTTQKGSFVARIERGTIAVVSGRITKTRCGGQAGPPCGMTVETPDSTLDINGTRFVLTVRRK
;
A
#
# COMPACT_ATOMS: atom_id res chain seq x y z
N THR A 1 0.30 21.54 4.27
CA THR A 1 0.76 20.74 5.43
C THR A 1 0.42 19.29 5.16
N GLY A 2 1.35 18.36 5.43
CA GLY A 2 1.11 16.92 5.33
C GLY A 2 0.94 16.31 6.72
N GLN A 3 0.27 15.17 6.79
CA GLN A 3 0.19 14.35 8.00
C GLN A 3 1.18 13.19 7.87
N THR A 4 1.87 12.85 8.95
CA THR A 4 2.67 11.62 9.00
C THR A 4 1.72 10.42 9.02
N LEU A 5 2.06 9.40 8.23
CA LEU A 5 1.32 8.14 8.19
C LEU A 5 2.23 7.04 8.76
N GLU A 6 1.77 6.39 9.82
CA GLU A 6 2.50 5.34 10.52
C GLU A 6 1.88 3.95 10.26
N ALA A 7 2.63 2.90 10.54
CA ALA A 7 2.09 1.55 10.51
C ALA A 7 1.01 1.39 11.60
N GLY A 8 -0.15 0.85 11.21
CA GLY A 8 -1.35 0.75 12.04
C GLY A 8 -2.40 1.81 11.72
N ASP A 9 -2.04 2.87 11.02
CA ASP A 9 -2.97 3.95 10.68
C ASP A 9 -3.96 3.55 9.58
N TRP A 10 -5.10 4.24 9.61
CA TRP A 10 -6.16 4.11 8.63
C TRP A 10 -6.29 5.37 7.78
N LEU A 11 -6.44 5.16 6.48
CA LEU A 11 -6.85 6.15 5.51
C LEU A 11 -8.34 5.95 5.24
N GLU A 12 -9.14 6.94 5.62
CA GLU A 12 -10.58 6.95 5.37
C GLU A 12 -10.99 8.15 4.51
N THR A 13 -11.83 7.89 3.51
CA THR A 13 -12.47 8.93 2.71
C THR A 13 -13.98 8.87 2.86
N GLY A 14 -14.62 10.03 2.89
CA GLY A 14 -16.07 10.14 2.80
C GLY A 14 -16.58 9.97 1.37
N LYS A 15 -17.89 10.22 1.19
CA LYS A 15 -18.64 10.01 -0.06
C LYS A 15 -18.03 10.64 -1.32
N ASP A 16 -17.35 11.78 -1.19
CA ASP A 16 -16.66 12.48 -2.28
C ASP A 16 -15.17 12.71 -1.99
N GLY A 17 -14.70 12.14 -0.87
CA GLY A 17 -13.35 12.33 -0.36
C GLY A 17 -12.30 11.66 -1.23
N ARG A 18 -11.12 12.27 -1.31
CA ARG A 18 -9.96 11.72 -2.03
C ARG A 18 -8.70 11.97 -1.22
N ILE A 19 -7.79 11.01 -1.24
CA ILE A 19 -6.46 11.14 -0.62
C ILE A 19 -5.41 10.82 -1.68
N SER A 20 -4.34 11.60 -1.71
CA SER A 20 -3.14 11.30 -2.51
C SER A 20 -1.94 11.21 -1.59
N LEU A 21 -1.16 10.13 -1.71
CA LEU A 21 0.00 9.86 -0.87
C LEU A 21 1.20 9.50 -1.73
N THR A 22 2.38 9.93 -1.30
CA THR A 22 3.66 9.50 -1.86
C THR A 22 4.52 8.99 -0.72
N PHE A 23 4.93 7.73 -0.80
CA PHE A 23 5.82 7.09 0.16
C PHE A 23 7.29 7.35 -0.21
N VAL A 24 8.19 7.17 0.75
CA VAL A 24 9.64 7.40 0.56
C VAL A 24 10.30 6.44 -0.45
N ASP A 25 9.69 5.28 -0.71
CA ASP A 25 10.13 4.34 -1.75
C ASP A 25 9.65 4.75 -3.16
N ASN A 26 8.97 5.89 -3.30
CA ASN A 26 8.26 6.39 -4.48
C ASN A 26 6.98 5.64 -4.86
N THR A 27 6.44 4.78 -3.99
CA THR A 27 5.07 4.28 -4.14
C THR A 27 4.09 5.44 -4.04
N ARG A 28 3.09 5.49 -4.93
CA ARG A 28 2.05 6.53 -4.93
C ARG A 28 0.67 5.94 -4.91
N PHE A 29 -0.15 6.43 -3.99
CA PHE A 29 -1.55 6.05 -3.85
C PHE A 29 -2.44 7.22 -4.26
N ALA A 30 -3.49 6.91 -5.02
CA ALA A 30 -4.66 7.76 -5.18
C ALA A 30 -5.87 6.99 -4.67
N VAL A 31 -6.39 7.42 -3.53
CA VAL A 31 -7.53 6.82 -2.83
C VAL A 31 -8.79 7.58 -3.23
N GLY A 32 -9.76 6.85 -3.77
CA GLY A 32 -11.05 7.38 -4.18
C GLY A 32 -12.03 7.52 -3.02
N PRO A 33 -13.30 7.83 -3.33
CA PRO A 33 -14.33 7.96 -2.32
C PRO A 33 -14.68 6.67 -1.59
N ASP A 34 -15.36 6.82 -0.44
CA ASP A 34 -15.89 5.75 0.42
C ASP A 34 -14.87 4.64 0.76
N SER A 35 -13.60 5.00 0.83
CA SER A 35 -12.49 4.06 1.00
C SER A 35 -12.10 3.92 2.47
N ARG A 36 -11.65 2.73 2.84
CA ARG A 36 -11.02 2.44 4.14
C ARG A 36 -9.84 1.50 3.93
N ILE A 37 -8.65 2.04 4.17
CA ILE A 37 -7.38 1.37 3.85
C ILE A 37 -6.46 1.47 5.06
N ALA A 38 -5.97 0.35 5.57
CA ALA A 38 -4.96 0.33 6.61
C ALA A 38 -3.57 0.20 5.99
N LEU A 39 -2.60 0.95 6.52
CA LEU A 39 -1.19 0.67 6.31
C LEU A 39 -0.73 -0.26 7.44
N LYS A 40 -0.71 -1.57 7.21
CA LYS A 40 -0.35 -2.55 8.24
C LYS A 40 1.15 -2.60 8.52
N ALA A 41 1.97 -2.41 7.49
CA ALA A 41 3.42 -2.36 7.63
C ALA A 41 4.03 -1.49 6.54
N PHE A 42 5.02 -0.68 6.92
CA PHE A 42 5.87 0.03 5.99
C PHE A 42 7.27 0.17 6.59
N ALA A 43 8.24 -0.45 5.94
CA ALA A 43 9.66 -0.30 6.28
C ALA A 43 10.45 -0.24 4.97
N TYR A 44 11.31 0.75 4.82
CA TYR A 44 12.10 0.96 3.62
C TYR A 44 13.51 1.43 3.97
N ASP A 45 14.51 0.69 3.49
CA ASP A 45 15.91 1.12 3.53
C ASP A 45 16.28 1.75 2.18
N PRO A 46 16.55 3.06 2.10
CA PRO A 46 16.90 3.74 0.86
C PRO A 46 18.26 3.33 0.30
N THR A 47 19.16 2.77 1.14
CA THR A 47 20.51 2.35 0.75
C THR A 47 20.45 1.03 -0.01
N THR A 48 19.76 0.03 0.56
CA THR A 48 19.61 -1.29 -0.06
C THR A 48 18.40 -1.40 -0.99
N GLN A 49 17.52 -0.40 -0.95
CA GLN A 49 16.21 -0.32 -1.61
C GLN A 49 15.22 -1.42 -1.18
N LYS A 50 15.57 -2.22 -0.17
CA LYS A 50 14.75 -3.31 0.35
C LYS A 50 13.75 -2.81 1.38
N GLY A 51 12.66 -3.54 1.53
CA GLY A 51 11.61 -3.16 2.47
C GLY A 51 10.40 -4.07 2.45
N SER A 52 9.47 -3.75 3.35
CA SER A 52 8.17 -4.37 3.49
C SER A 52 7.08 -3.32 3.32
N PHE A 53 6.07 -3.61 2.52
CA PHE A 53 4.88 -2.79 2.37
C PHE A 53 3.66 -3.71 2.46
N VAL A 54 2.80 -3.51 3.46
CA VAL A 54 1.53 -4.23 3.57
C VAL A 54 0.39 -3.24 3.74
N ALA A 55 -0.51 -3.18 2.76
CA ALA A 55 -1.77 -2.44 2.85
C ALA A 55 -2.96 -3.40 2.88
N ARG A 56 -3.98 -3.07 3.67
CA ARG A 56 -5.27 -3.78 3.68
C ARG A 56 -6.38 -2.84 3.24
N ILE A 57 -7.11 -3.21 2.20
CA ILE A 57 -8.23 -2.44 1.65
C ILE A 57 -9.52 -3.15 2.04
N GLU A 58 -10.30 -2.55 2.92
CA GLU A 58 -11.59 -3.12 3.32
C GLU A 58 -12.71 -2.79 2.32
N ARG A 59 -12.65 -1.59 1.75
CA ARG A 59 -13.61 -1.10 0.76
C ARG A 59 -13.06 0.10 0.00
N GLY A 60 -13.70 0.41 -1.12
CA GLY A 60 -13.46 1.60 -1.92
C GLY A 60 -12.63 1.31 -3.16
N THR A 61 -12.01 2.35 -3.71
CA THR A 61 -11.16 2.24 -4.91
C THR A 61 -9.83 2.93 -4.66
N ILE A 62 -8.75 2.26 -5.07
CA ILE A 62 -7.39 2.81 -4.99
C ILE A 62 -6.66 2.55 -6.30
N ALA A 63 -5.99 3.58 -6.81
CA ALA A 63 -4.97 3.44 -7.84
C ALA A 63 -3.58 3.49 -7.20
N VAL A 64 -2.73 2.55 -7.60
CA VAL A 64 -1.37 2.40 -7.07
C VAL A 64 -0.37 2.44 -8.20
N VAL A 65 0.69 3.22 -8.01
CA VAL A 65 1.93 3.11 -8.77
C VAL A 65 3.00 2.60 -7.81
N SER A 66 3.46 1.36 -8.01
CA SER A 66 4.42 0.75 -7.09
C SER A 66 5.81 1.39 -7.18
N GLY A 67 6.46 1.52 -6.03
CA GLY A 67 7.78 2.10 -5.86
C GLY A 67 8.91 1.07 -5.93
N ARG A 68 10.05 1.45 -5.37
CA ARG A 68 11.31 0.69 -5.42
C ARG A 68 11.24 -0.63 -4.68
N ILE A 69 10.45 -0.74 -3.60
CA ILE A 69 10.29 -1.97 -2.83
C ILE A 69 9.90 -3.16 -3.72
N THR A 70 9.09 -2.93 -4.76
CA THR A 70 8.63 -4.00 -5.68
C THR A 70 9.69 -4.48 -6.68
N LYS A 71 10.78 -3.72 -6.85
CA LYS A 71 11.87 -4.04 -7.80
C LYS A 71 12.99 -4.83 -7.16
N THR A 72 13.05 -4.86 -5.84
CA THR A 72 14.10 -5.53 -5.07
C THR A 72 13.47 -6.61 -4.22
N ARG A 73 13.83 -7.86 -4.47
CA ARG A 73 13.47 -8.95 -3.55
C ARG A 73 14.49 -9.02 -2.43
N CYS A 74 14.02 -9.27 -1.21
CA CYS A 74 14.91 -9.77 -0.18
C CYS A 74 15.18 -11.25 -0.48
N GLY A 75 16.45 -11.66 -0.41
CA GLY A 75 16.83 -13.06 -0.58
C GLY A 75 16.12 -13.94 0.46
N GLY A 76 15.82 -15.18 0.09
CA GLY A 76 14.95 -16.11 0.81
C GLY A 76 15.40 -16.53 2.21
N GLN A 77 15.37 -15.61 3.16
CA GLN A 77 15.64 -15.87 4.57
C GLN A 77 14.42 -15.51 5.42
N ALA A 78 14.21 -16.30 6.47
CA ALA A 78 13.19 -16.11 7.48
C ALA A 78 13.28 -14.68 8.06
N GLY A 79 12.37 -13.82 7.63
CA GLY A 79 12.29 -12.40 7.99
C GLY A 79 10.93 -11.83 7.59
N PRO A 80 10.63 -10.57 7.95
CA PRO A 80 9.36 -9.93 7.59
C PRO A 80 9.15 -9.94 6.06
N PRO A 81 7.89 -10.00 5.59
CA PRO A 81 7.58 -10.11 4.17
C PRO A 81 8.23 -8.96 3.40
N CYS A 82 9.02 -9.28 2.38
CA CYS A 82 9.66 -8.29 1.55
C CYS A 82 8.91 -8.08 0.24
N GLY A 83 8.90 -6.84 -0.22
CA GLY A 83 8.09 -6.43 -1.36
C GLY A 83 6.80 -5.77 -0.89
N MET A 84 5.82 -5.74 -1.78
CA MET A 84 4.54 -5.09 -1.53
C MET A 84 3.41 -6.11 -1.61
N THR A 85 2.63 -6.20 -0.54
CA THR A 85 1.44 -7.05 -0.46
C THR A 85 0.21 -6.16 -0.23
N VAL A 86 -0.86 -6.48 -0.94
CA VAL A 86 -2.17 -5.84 -0.78
C VAL A 86 -3.17 -6.89 -0.36
N GLU A 87 -3.75 -6.71 0.82
CA GLU A 87 -4.80 -7.56 1.37
C GLU A 87 -6.18 -6.96 1.09
N THR A 88 -7.15 -7.82 0.80
CA THR A 88 -8.58 -7.52 0.75
C THR A 88 -9.33 -8.56 1.58
N PRO A 89 -10.63 -8.39 1.87
CA PRO A 89 -11.38 -9.38 2.63
C PRO A 89 -11.34 -10.79 2.04
N ASP A 90 -11.35 -10.90 0.71
CA ASP A 90 -11.48 -12.19 0.02
C ASP A 90 -10.19 -12.62 -0.73
N SER A 91 -9.11 -11.83 -0.70
CA SER A 91 -7.88 -12.12 -1.46
C SER A 91 -6.64 -11.39 -0.95
N THR A 92 -5.47 -11.97 -1.18
CA THR A 92 -4.14 -11.36 -0.97
C THR A 92 -3.40 -11.27 -2.30
N LEU A 93 -2.82 -10.11 -2.60
CA LEU A 93 -2.11 -9.83 -3.84
C LEU A 93 -0.66 -9.47 -3.55
N ASP A 94 0.28 -10.26 -4.07
CA ASP A 94 1.69 -9.91 -4.06
C ASP A 94 2.08 -9.12 -5.31
N ILE A 95 2.52 -7.89 -5.11
CA ILE A 95 2.76 -6.93 -6.19
C ILE A 95 4.22 -7.02 -6.63
N ASN A 96 4.44 -7.62 -7.80
CA ASN A 96 5.75 -7.71 -8.46
C ASN A 96 5.90 -6.64 -9.56
N GLY A 97 5.63 -5.38 -9.22
CA GLY A 97 5.77 -4.24 -10.12
C GLY A 97 4.64 -4.13 -11.16
N THR A 98 3.91 -3.01 -11.12
CA THR A 98 3.24 -2.32 -12.24
C THR A 98 2.34 -1.22 -11.64
N ARG A 99 1.55 -0.55 -12.47
CA ARG A 99 0.43 0.31 -12.05
C ARG A 99 -0.84 -0.53 -12.05
N PHE A 100 -1.64 -0.41 -11.00
CA PHE A 100 -2.91 -1.14 -10.92
C PHE A 100 -3.98 -0.30 -10.23
N VAL A 101 -5.24 -0.68 -10.46
CA VAL A 101 -6.40 -0.15 -9.76
C VAL A 101 -7.09 -1.33 -9.10
N LEU A 102 -7.43 -1.17 -7.82
CA LEU A 102 -8.20 -2.14 -7.07
C LEU A 102 -9.50 -1.51 -6.59
N THR A 103 -10.60 -2.22 -6.80
CA THR A 103 -11.91 -1.84 -6.26
C THR A 103 -12.42 -2.98 -5.38
N VAL A 104 -12.71 -2.67 -4.13
CA VAL A 104 -13.32 -3.59 -3.17
C VAL A 104 -14.71 -3.05 -2.84
N ARG A 105 -15.74 -3.82 -3.18
CA ARG A 105 -17.12 -3.45 -2.86
C ARG A 105 -17.46 -3.94 -1.46
N ARG A 106 -18.30 -3.19 -0.74
CA ARG A 106 -18.97 -3.77 0.43
C ARG A 106 -19.86 -4.92 -0.06
N LYS A 107 -19.90 -6.01 0.71
CA LYS A 107 -20.97 -6.99 0.59
C LYS A 107 -22.30 -6.36 0.97
#